data_AF-A0AAN6EAC4-F1
#
_entry.id   AF-A0AAN6EAC4-F1
#
_cell.length_a   1.000
_cell.length_b   1.000
_cell.length_c   1.000
_cell.angle_alpha   90.00
_cell.angle_beta   90.00
_cell.angle_gamma   90.00
#
_symmetry.space_group_name_H-M   'P 1'
#
loop_
_entity.id
_entity.type
_entity.pdbx_description
1 polymer ?
#
loop_
_entity_poly.entity_id
_entity_poly.type
_entity_poly.pdbx_seq_one_letter_code
_entity_poly.pdbx_strand_id
1 'polypeptide(L)'
;MPVQVGILVVLNLGRVVWNRDAFHNERYIWPVGYTVQREYYSMVDPHTDVIYTCWVSEGKDAPLFHVEAEDMPNASIVAPTATGAWTAVLRKVNQIRHREHSNSASGPDYFGFSHPTIAKMVQDLPDADRCRTYVMQNFVEMKDRHVRGVVKKGRGGRPSVDMLNRGQRALMAASASSPSSARTAQPKEAGLVRRISVATLTNTISAGETSPS
;
A
#
# COMPACT_ATOMS: atom_id res chain seq x y z
N MET A 1 5.44 10.44 10.70
CA MET A 1 4.90 10.15 12.04
C MET A 1 3.43 9.78 11.88
N PRO A 2 2.92 8.75 12.58
CA PRO A 2 1.52 8.37 12.47
C PRO A 2 0.58 9.41 13.10
N VAL A 3 -0.53 9.73 12.44
CA VAL A 3 -1.55 10.69 12.91
C VAL A 3 -2.91 10.03 12.93
N GLN A 4 -3.58 10.07 14.09
CA GLN A 4 -4.92 9.52 14.22
C GLN A 4 -5.98 10.50 13.69
N VAL A 5 -6.86 10.01 12.82
CA VAL A 5 -7.95 10.78 12.24
C VAL A 5 -9.23 9.94 12.23
N GLY A 6 -10.12 10.19 13.19
CA GLY A 6 -11.32 9.38 13.38
C GLY A 6 -10.98 7.92 13.71
N ILE A 7 -11.48 6.98 12.92
CA ILE A 7 -11.19 5.53 13.02
C ILE A 7 -9.90 5.10 12.31
N LEU A 8 -9.24 6.03 11.62
CA LEU A 8 -8.05 5.77 10.82
C LEU A 8 -6.81 6.23 11.54
N VAL A 9 -5.72 5.51 11.31
CA VAL A 9 -4.36 5.96 11.65
C VAL A 9 -3.63 6.20 10.33
N VAL A 10 -3.32 7.46 10.02
CA VAL A 10 -2.55 7.84 8.85
C VAL A 10 -1.08 7.64 9.14
N LEU A 11 -0.43 6.76 8.38
CA LEU A 11 0.98 6.40 8.58
C LEU A 11 1.90 7.22 7.67
N ASN A 12 1.48 7.40 6.42
CA ASN A 12 2.19 8.15 5.40
C ASN A 12 1.17 8.86 4.49
N LEU A 13 1.37 10.14 4.20
CA LEU A 13 0.52 10.88 3.26
C LEU A 13 0.92 10.63 1.80
N GLY A 14 2.13 10.14 1.54
CA GLY A 14 2.63 9.88 0.19
C GLY A 14 3.04 11.14 -0.57
N ARG A 15 3.13 11.00 -1.90
CA ARG A 15 3.50 12.06 -2.85
C ARG A 15 2.42 12.20 -3.92
N VAL A 16 2.05 13.44 -4.23
CA VAL A 16 1.10 13.76 -5.30
C VAL A 16 1.72 13.49 -6.68
N VAL A 17 0.99 12.78 -7.53
CA VAL A 17 1.32 12.60 -8.96
C VAL A 17 0.36 13.45 -9.78
N TRP A 18 0.74 14.71 -9.98
CA TRP A 18 -0.12 15.73 -10.61
C TRP A 18 -0.14 15.63 -12.15
N ASN A 19 0.91 15.10 -12.76
CA ASN A 19 1.12 15.06 -14.21
C ASN A 19 0.39 13.88 -14.90
N ARG A 20 -0.37 13.08 -14.16
CA ARG A 20 -1.10 11.91 -14.65
C ARG A 20 -2.54 11.98 -14.14
N ASP A 21 -3.47 12.19 -15.05
CA ASP A 21 -4.89 12.42 -14.72
C ASP A 21 -5.54 11.24 -13.98
N ALA A 22 -5.01 10.02 -14.13
CA ALA A 22 -5.50 8.85 -13.40
C ALA A 22 -5.26 8.90 -11.88
N PHE A 23 -4.44 9.81 -11.37
CA PHE A 23 -4.06 9.90 -9.94
C PHE A 23 -4.91 10.90 -9.13
N HIS A 24 -5.87 11.55 -9.78
CA HIS A 24 -6.81 12.43 -9.12
C HIS A 24 -8.12 12.48 -9.90
N ASN A 25 -9.20 12.90 -9.26
CA ASN A 25 -10.45 13.27 -9.91
C ASN A 25 -10.97 14.55 -9.28
N GLU A 26 -12.20 14.97 -9.61
CA GLU A 26 -12.79 16.20 -9.05
C GLU A 26 -12.83 16.24 -7.53
N ARG A 27 -12.89 15.08 -6.87
CA ARG A 27 -13.14 14.97 -5.42
C ARG A 27 -11.93 14.50 -4.61
N TYR A 28 -11.02 13.73 -5.20
CA TYR A 28 -9.95 13.05 -4.48
C TYR A 28 -8.63 13.12 -5.25
N ILE A 29 -7.54 13.23 -4.50
CA ILE A 29 -6.18 12.95 -4.97
C ILE A 29 -5.76 11.62 -4.34
N TRP A 30 -5.07 10.76 -5.08
CA TRP A 30 -4.55 9.47 -4.60
C TRP A 30 -3.02 9.50 -4.59
N PRO A 31 -2.38 9.97 -3.50
CA PRO A 31 -0.92 10.09 -3.45
C PRO A 31 -0.25 8.72 -3.45
N VAL A 32 0.84 8.58 -4.21
CA VAL A 32 1.66 7.37 -4.19
C VAL A 32 2.40 7.27 -2.85
N GLY A 33 2.34 6.10 -2.21
CA GLY A 33 2.89 5.87 -0.87
C GLY A 33 1.95 6.27 0.27
N TYR A 34 0.76 6.83 -0.04
CA TYR A 34 -0.28 7.03 0.97
C TYR A 34 -0.56 5.72 1.69
N THR A 35 -0.54 5.73 3.02
CA THR A 35 -0.68 4.54 3.85
C THR A 35 -1.51 4.86 5.09
N VAL A 36 -2.54 4.05 5.35
CA VAL A 36 -3.40 4.13 6.54
C VAL A 36 -3.63 2.77 7.16
N GLN A 37 -4.00 2.76 8.43
CA GLN A 37 -4.53 1.60 9.13
C GLN A 37 -5.94 1.85 9.64
N ARG A 38 -6.74 0.79 9.67
CA ARG A 38 -8.05 0.76 10.33
C ARG A 38 -8.38 -0.63 10.84
N GLU A 39 -9.16 -0.69 11.90
CA GLU A 39 -9.77 -1.94 12.35
C GLU A 39 -11.01 -2.27 11.52
N TYR A 40 -11.15 -3.54 11.19
CA TYR A 40 -12.37 -4.09 10.63
C TYR A 40 -12.45 -5.60 10.87
N TYR A 41 -13.61 -6.17 10.56
CA TYR A 41 -13.85 -7.61 10.62
C TYR A 41 -12.78 -8.44 9.90
N SER A 42 -12.28 -9.50 10.55
CA SER A 42 -11.37 -10.47 9.91
C SER A 42 -12.01 -11.16 8.71
N MET A 43 -11.21 -11.49 7.70
CA MET A 43 -11.58 -12.32 6.56
C MET A 43 -11.38 -13.83 6.81
N VAL A 44 -10.80 -14.20 7.96
CA VAL A 44 -10.46 -15.59 8.33
C VAL A 44 -11.33 -16.05 9.49
N ASP A 45 -11.50 -15.21 10.52
CA ASP A 45 -12.23 -15.54 11.73
C ASP A 45 -13.47 -14.63 11.88
N PRO A 46 -14.70 -15.21 11.90
CA PRO A 46 -15.93 -14.44 12.02
C PRO A 46 -16.11 -13.75 13.38
N HIS A 47 -15.33 -14.10 14.39
CA HIS A 47 -15.47 -13.60 15.76
C HIS A 47 -14.46 -12.52 16.14
N THR A 48 -13.48 -12.23 15.28
CA THR A 48 -12.42 -11.27 15.58
C THR A 48 -12.36 -10.11 14.60
N ASP A 49 -11.83 -9.01 15.13
CA ASP A 49 -11.50 -7.80 14.40
C ASP A 49 -9.98 -7.69 14.25
N VAL A 50 -9.56 -7.25 13.07
CA VAL A 50 -8.15 -7.18 12.67
C VAL A 50 -7.83 -5.83 12.07
N ILE A 51 -6.54 -5.51 12.09
CA ILE A 51 -6.06 -4.27 11.48
C ILE A 51 -5.81 -4.52 10.00
N TYR A 52 -6.40 -3.63 9.19
CA TYR A 52 -6.13 -3.55 7.78
C TYR A 52 -5.16 -2.43 7.51
N THR A 53 -4.01 -2.75 6.91
CA THR A 53 -3.10 -1.75 6.35
C THR A 53 -3.48 -1.54 4.89
N CYS A 54 -3.80 -0.29 4.55
CA CYS A 54 -4.20 0.12 3.21
C CYS A 54 -3.18 1.08 2.65
N TRP A 55 -2.75 0.90 1.41
CA TRP A 55 -1.84 1.84 0.76
C TRP A 55 -2.10 2.01 -0.73
N VAL A 56 -1.56 3.10 -1.28
CA VAL A 56 -1.58 3.39 -2.71
C VAL A 56 -0.18 3.22 -3.26
N SER A 57 -0.02 2.39 -4.28
CA SER A 57 1.24 2.28 -5.03
C SER A 57 1.07 2.85 -6.44
N GLU A 58 2.19 3.21 -7.06
CA GLU A 58 2.20 3.61 -8.47
C GLU A 58 2.09 2.38 -9.36
N GLY A 59 1.02 2.31 -10.16
CA GLY A 59 0.90 1.36 -11.26
C GLY A 59 1.42 1.95 -12.58
N LYS A 60 1.43 1.13 -13.63
CA LYS A 60 1.89 1.55 -14.96
C LYS A 60 1.17 2.79 -15.46
N ASP A 61 -0.17 2.79 -15.41
CA ASP A 61 -1.00 3.86 -15.96
C ASP A 61 -1.89 4.56 -14.91
N ALA A 62 -2.21 3.89 -13.80
CA ALA A 62 -3.12 4.35 -12.75
C ALA A 62 -2.61 3.95 -11.35
N PRO A 63 -3.15 4.55 -10.26
CA PRO A 63 -2.86 4.09 -8.90
C PRO A 63 -3.36 2.65 -8.68
N LEU A 64 -2.65 1.91 -7.83
CA LEU A 64 -3.09 0.62 -7.32
C LEU A 64 -3.41 0.74 -5.84
N PHE A 65 -4.57 0.22 -5.45
CA PHE A 65 -5.07 0.25 -4.08
C PHE A 65 -4.87 -1.12 -3.47
N HIS A 66 -4.13 -1.14 -2.37
CA HIS A 66 -3.78 -2.36 -1.65
C HIS A 66 -4.48 -2.37 -0.29
N VAL A 67 -4.92 -3.54 0.13
CA VAL A 67 -5.50 -3.79 1.44
C VAL A 67 -4.97 -5.12 1.95
N GLU A 68 -4.28 -5.11 3.08
CA GLU A 68 -3.75 -6.31 3.74
C GLU A 68 -4.23 -6.38 5.18
N ALA A 69 -4.68 -7.57 5.60
CA ALA A 69 -5.13 -7.81 6.96
C ALA A 69 -3.98 -8.34 7.82
N GLU A 70 -3.91 -7.90 9.08
CA GLU A 70 -2.90 -8.30 10.07
C GLU A 70 -2.81 -9.83 10.26
N ASP A 71 -3.95 -10.53 10.17
CA ASP A 71 -4.06 -11.99 10.29
C ASP A 71 -3.84 -12.74 8.96
N MET A 72 -3.60 -12.02 7.87
CA MET A 72 -3.29 -12.57 6.56
C MET A 72 -2.04 -11.89 5.95
N PRO A 73 -0.87 -12.01 6.59
CA PRO A 73 0.34 -11.37 6.10
C PRO A 73 0.74 -11.91 4.71
N ASN A 74 1.17 -11.02 3.82
CA ASN A 74 1.55 -11.31 2.43
C ASN A 74 0.38 -11.73 1.52
N ALA A 75 -0.87 -11.58 1.97
CA ALA A 75 -2.07 -11.88 1.17
C ALA A 75 -2.83 -10.59 0.83
N SER A 76 -2.11 -9.58 0.34
CA SER A 76 -2.70 -8.29 -0.02
C SER A 76 -3.71 -8.41 -1.16
N ILE A 77 -4.84 -7.74 -0.98
CA ILE A 77 -5.84 -7.55 -2.02
C ILE A 77 -5.47 -6.28 -2.78
N VAL A 78 -5.25 -6.42 -4.08
CA VAL A 78 -4.87 -5.30 -4.96
C VAL A 78 -5.97 -5.06 -5.99
N ALA A 79 -6.37 -3.80 -6.17
CA ALA A 79 -7.38 -3.41 -7.14
C ALA A 79 -7.07 -2.04 -7.77
N PRO A 80 -7.60 -1.74 -8.98
CA PRO A 80 -7.43 -0.44 -9.62
C PRO A 80 -8.25 0.69 -8.97
N THR A 81 -9.16 0.36 -8.04
CA THR A 81 -9.96 1.35 -7.30
C THR A 81 -10.04 0.99 -5.82
N ALA A 82 -10.10 2.03 -4.97
CA ALA A 82 -10.29 1.86 -3.52
C ALA A 82 -11.56 1.04 -3.21
N THR A 83 -12.63 1.27 -3.97
CA THR A 83 -13.89 0.53 -3.83
C THR A 83 -13.69 -0.94 -4.20
N GLY A 84 -13.01 -1.24 -5.31
CA GLY A 84 -12.74 -2.61 -5.73
C GLY A 84 -11.98 -3.41 -4.67
N ALA A 85 -10.95 -2.81 -4.06
CA ALA A 85 -10.16 -3.46 -3.00
C ALA A 85 -11.04 -3.78 -1.78
N TRP A 86 -11.82 -2.82 -1.28
CA TRP A 86 -12.70 -3.04 -0.13
C TRP A 86 -13.90 -3.93 -0.44
N THR A 87 -14.46 -3.91 -1.64
CA THR A 87 -15.54 -4.84 -2.03
C THR A 87 -15.07 -6.29 -1.94
N ALA A 88 -13.82 -6.59 -2.32
CA ALA A 88 -13.25 -7.94 -2.17
C ALA A 88 -13.12 -8.36 -0.70
N VAL A 89 -12.72 -7.44 0.19
CA VAL A 89 -12.71 -7.66 1.65
C VAL A 89 -14.13 -7.92 2.17
N LEU A 90 -15.08 -7.04 1.86
CA LEU A 90 -16.46 -7.14 2.32
C LEU A 90 -17.09 -8.47 1.89
N ARG A 91 -16.83 -8.92 0.66
CA ARG A 91 -17.33 -10.20 0.17
C ARG A 91 -16.86 -11.37 1.02
N LYS A 92 -15.56 -11.43 1.34
CA LYS A 92 -14.97 -12.47 2.21
C LYS A 92 -15.54 -12.40 3.64
N VAL A 93 -15.59 -11.20 4.21
CA VAL A 93 -16.15 -10.95 5.55
C VAL A 93 -17.61 -11.39 5.65
N ASN A 94 -18.43 -11.03 4.66
CA ASN A 94 -19.86 -11.38 4.62
C ASN A 94 -20.06 -12.89 4.45
N GLN A 95 -19.21 -13.55 3.65
CA GLN A 95 -19.24 -14.99 3.43
C GLN A 95 -19.01 -15.77 4.73
N ILE A 96 -17.98 -15.43 5.52
CA ILE A 96 -17.67 -16.17 6.75
C ILE A 96 -18.62 -15.84 7.91
N ARG A 97 -19.29 -14.68 7.88
CA ARG A 97 -20.26 -14.26 8.91
C ARG A 97 -21.71 -14.59 8.57
N HIS A 98 -21.97 -15.27 7.44
CA HIS A 98 -23.30 -15.63 6.97
C HIS A 98 -24.27 -14.43 6.92
N ARG A 99 -23.79 -13.26 6.52
CA ARG A 99 -24.60 -12.04 6.42
C ARG A 99 -24.93 -11.72 4.97
N GLU A 100 -26.22 -11.58 4.68
CA GLU A 100 -26.70 -10.93 3.46
C GLU A 100 -26.70 -9.41 3.67
N HIS A 101 -25.52 -8.80 3.69
CA HIS A 101 -25.38 -7.34 3.72
C HIS A 101 -25.00 -6.82 2.34
N SER A 102 -25.45 -5.59 2.05
CA SER A 102 -25.04 -4.88 0.83
C SER A 102 -23.50 -4.78 0.77
N ASN A 103 -22.93 -5.24 -0.33
CA ASN A 103 -21.50 -5.11 -0.64
C ASN A 103 -21.13 -3.69 -1.11
N SER A 104 -22.01 -2.70 -0.92
CA SER A 104 -21.76 -1.31 -1.28
C SER A 104 -20.78 -0.68 -0.30
N ALA A 105 -19.49 -0.81 -0.61
CA ALA A 105 -18.41 -0.07 0.03
C ALA A 105 -18.30 1.32 -0.59
N SER A 106 -18.22 2.35 0.25
CA SER A 106 -17.56 3.59 -0.17
C SER A 106 -16.06 3.40 0.05
N GLY A 107 -15.36 2.85 -0.95
CA GLY A 107 -13.91 2.65 -0.90
C GLY A 107 -13.11 3.89 -0.45
N PRO A 108 -13.44 5.10 -0.94
CA PRO A 108 -12.82 6.35 -0.47
C PRO A 108 -13.02 6.61 1.03
N ASP A 109 -14.14 6.20 1.64
CA ASP A 109 -14.34 6.34 3.09
C ASP A 109 -13.43 5.40 3.86
N TYR A 110 -13.28 4.16 3.36
CA TYR A 110 -12.45 3.15 4.01
C TYR A 110 -10.95 3.45 3.92
N PHE A 111 -10.50 4.07 2.83
CA PHE A 111 -9.13 4.60 2.72
C PHE A 111 -8.97 5.96 3.41
N GLY A 112 -10.06 6.63 3.80
CA GLY A 112 -10.02 7.93 4.46
C GLY A 112 -10.04 9.15 3.54
N PHE A 113 -10.03 8.99 2.22
CA PHE A 113 -10.04 10.11 1.27
C PHE A 113 -11.28 11.00 1.37
N SER A 114 -12.41 10.46 1.85
CA SER A 114 -13.61 11.26 2.14
C SER A 114 -13.56 12.01 3.47
N HIS A 115 -12.58 11.75 4.33
CA HIS A 115 -12.49 12.41 5.64
C HIS A 115 -11.96 13.85 5.45
N PRO A 116 -12.67 14.91 5.89
CA PRO A 116 -12.28 16.30 5.65
C PRO A 116 -10.85 16.63 6.09
N THR A 117 -10.44 16.13 7.27
CA THR A 117 -9.06 16.28 7.76
C THR A 117 -8.02 15.61 6.87
N ILE A 118 -8.29 14.39 6.36
CA ILE A 118 -7.35 13.69 5.46
C ILE A 118 -7.32 14.39 4.11
N ALA A 119 -8.48 14.75 3.56
CA ALA A 119 -8.57 15.54 2.34
C ALA A 119 -7.76 16.84 2.45
N LYS A 120 -7.88 17.55 3.57
CA LYS A 120 -7.09 18.76 3.86
C LYS A 120 -5.58 18.46 3.95
N MET A 121 -5.18 17.42 4.66
CA MET A 121 -3.77 17.01 4.73
C MET A 121 -3.18 16.67 3.35
N VAL A 122 -3.97 16.01 2.49
CA VAL A 122 -3.56 15.68 1.12
C VAL A 122 -3.51 16.93 0.24
N GLN A 123 -4.46 17.85 0.38
CA GLN A 123 -4.47 19.16 -0.30
C GLN A 123 -3.26 20.03 0.03
N ASP A 124 -2.70 19.87 1.22
CA ASP A 124 -1.54 20.65 1.68
C ASP A 124 -0.20 20.03 1.25
N LEU A 125 -0.23 18.89 0.52
CA LEU A 125 0.98 18.32 -0.06
C LEU A 125 1.48 19.15 -1.25
N PRO A 126 2.80 19.16 -1.50
CA PRO A 126 3.36 19.74 -2.71
C PRO A 126 2.71 19.18 -3.98
N ASP A 127 2.53 20.04 -4.98
CA ASP A 127 1.91 19.76 -6.27
C ASP A 127 0.39 19.43 -6.25
N ALA A 128 -0.29 19.44 -5.08
CA ALA A 128 -1.73 19.18 -5.01
C ALA A 128 -2.57 20.21 -5.79
N ASP A 129 -2.12 21.47 -5.81
CA ASP A 129 -2.69 22.58 -6.57
C ASP A 129 -2.52 22.45 -8.09
N ARG A 130 -1.63 21.56 -8.55
CA ARG A 130 -1.36 21.31 -9.97
C ARG A 130 -2.22 20.20 -10.58
N CYS A 131 -2.99 19.49 -9.74
CA CYS A 131 -3.94 18.46 -10.16
C CYS A 131 -5.11 19.11 -10.90
N ARG A 132 -5.08 19.09 -12.25
CA ARG A 132 -5.98 19.88 -13.11
C ARG A 132 -7.46 19.59 -12.91
N THR A 133 -7.82 18.33 -12.69
CA THR A 133 -9.22 17.93 -12.51
C THR A 133 -9.70 18.13 -11.08
N TYR A 134 -8.79 18.26 -10.12
CA TYR A 134 -9.13 18.28 -8.71
C TYR A 134 -9.73 19.61 -8.28
N VAL A 135 -10.89 19.56 -7.62
CA VAL A 135 -11.53 20.73 -7.03
C VAL A 135 -11.10 20.83 -5.57
N MET A 136 -10.49 21.96 -5.18
CA MET A 136 -10.08 22.20 -3.80
C MET A 136 -11.29 22.11 -2.87
N GLN A 137 -11.24 21.20 -1.90
CA GLN A 137 -12.33 21.02 -0.95
C GLN A 137 -12.20 22.03 0.19
N ASN A 138 -13.33 22.58 0.61
CA ASN A 138 -13.40 23.40 1.80
C ASN A 138 -13.26 22.51 3.04
N PHE A 139 -12.28 22.81 3.88
CA PHE A 139 -12.14 22.12 5.15
C PHE A 139 -13.31 22.49 6.05
N VAL A 140 -14.10 21.49 6.42
CA VAL A 140 -15.15 21.61 7.43
C VAL A 140 -14.78 20.69 8.58
N GLU A 141 -14.60 21.28 9.76
CA GLU A 141 -14.42 20.51 10.98
C GLU A 141 -15.65 19.63 11.22
N MET A 142 -15.45 18.33 11.43
CA MET A 142 -16.54 17.42 11.71
C MET A 142 -17.16 17.77 13.06
N LYS A 143 -18.36 18.36 13.04
CA LYS A 143 -19.13 18.66 14.26
C LYS A 143 -19.32 17.40 15.11
N ASP A 144 -19.18 17.53 16.43
CA ASP A 144 -19.34 16.43 17.41
C ASP A 144 -20.61 15.57 17.23
N ARG A 145 -21.71 16.17 16.79
CA ARG A 145 -22.96 15.42 16.53
C ARG A 145 -22.83 14.44 15.36
N HIS A 146 -22.08 14.81 14.33
CA HIS A 146 -21.80 13.95 13.18
C HIS A 146 -20.86 12.82 13.61
N VAL A 147 -19.82 13.14 14.38
CA VAL A 147 -18.93 12.14 14.99
C VAL A 147 -19.75 11.14 15.81
N ARG A 148 -20.64 11.60 16.71
CA ARG A 148 -21.54 10.74 17.50
C ARG A 148 -22.47 9.89 16.64
N GLY A 149 -22.98 10.40 15.51
CA GLY A 149 -23.81 9.64 14.58
C GLY A 149 -23.03 8.53 13.86
N VAL A 150 -21.79 8.81 13.47
CA VAL A 150 -20.86 7.86 12.86
C VAL A 150 -20.43 6.79 13.90
N VAL A 151 -20.18 7.20 15.16
CA VAL A 151 -19.95 6.29 16.31
C VAL A 151 -21.15 5.36 16.53
N LYS A 152 -22.38 5.90 16.58
CA LYS A 152 -23.61 5.10 16.76
C LYS A 152 -23.85 4.07 15.66
N LYS A 153 -23.39 4.35 14.43
CA LYS A 153 -23.44 3.41 13.30
C LYS A 153 -22.28 2.40 13.29
N GLY A 154 -21.45 2.35 14.34
CA GLY A 154 -20.28 1.47 14.42
C GLY A 154 -19.13 1.88 13.48
N ARG A 155 -19.15 3.09 12.93
CA ARG A 155 -18.19 3.58 11.93
C ARG A 155 -17.26 4.69 12.44
N GLY A 156 -17.34 5.06 13.73
CA GLY A 156 -16.78 6.33 14.22
C GLY A 156 -16.17 6.32 15.62
N GLY A 157 -16.06 5.16 16.28
CA GLY A 157 -15.45 5.08 17.61
C GLY A 157 -14.01 5.58 17.60
N ARG A 158 -13.53 6.16 18.70
CA ARG A 158 -12.08 6.33 18.87
C ARG A 158 -11.45 4.93 18.82
N PRO A 159 -10.41 4.71 17.99
CA PRO A 159 -9.55 3.53 18.06
C PRO A 159 -9.29 3.10 19.49
N SER A 160 -9.50 1.81 19.78
CA SER A 160 -9.14 1.27 21.08
C SER A 160 -7.62 1.36 21.27
N VAL A 161 -7.16 1.44 22.52
CA VAL A 161 -5.72 1.40 22.82
C VAL A 161 -5.08 0.12 22.29
N ASP A 162 -5.83 -0.99 22.32
CA ASP A 162 -5.41 -2.26 21.74
C ASP A 162 -5.21 -2.15 20.21
N MET A 163 -6.14 -1.54 19.48
CA MET A 163 -5.99 -1.26 18.05
C MET A 163 -4.74 -0.42 17.79
N LEU A 164 -4.52 0.65 18.55
CA LEU A 164 -3.35 1.51 18.38
C LEU A 164 -2.05 0.71 18.60
N ASN A 165 -2.00 -0.12 19.64
CA ASN A 165 -0.84 -0.97 19.94
C ASN A 165 -0.59 -2.03 18.87
N ARG A 166 -1.65 -2.73 18.42
CA ARG A 166 -1.59 -3.71 17.34
C ARG A 166 -1.17 -3.07 16.02
N GLY A 167 -1.66 -1.86 15.73
CA GLY A 167 -1.31 -1.11 14.52
C GLY A 167 0.16 -0.71 14.53
N GLN A 168 0.65 -0.28 15.70
CA GLN A 168 2.07 0.02 15.90
C GLN A 168 2.94 -1.23 15.78
N ARG A 169 2.50 -2.40 16.26
CA ARG A 169 3.21 -3.68 16.05
C ARG A 169 3.23 -4.10 14.57
N ALA A 170 2.09 -4.02 13.88
CA ALA A 170 1.99 -4.33 12.46
C ALA A 170 2.90 -3.41 11.63
N LEU A 171 2.99 -2.13 11.98
CA LEU A 171 3.91 -1.18 11.35
C LEU A 171 5.38 -1.58 11.55
N MET A 172 5.76 -1.97 12.77
CA MET A 172 7.12 -2.43 13.08
C MET A 172 7.46 -3.74 12.37
N ALA A 173 6.49 -4.65 12.20
CA ALA A 173 6.68 -5.88 11.46
C ALA A 173 6.89 -5.61 9.95
N ALA A 174 6.10 -4.71 9.35
CA ALA A 174 6.22 -4.33 7.94
C ALA A 174 7.54 -3.58 7.62
N SER A 175 8.05 -2.77 8.55
CA SER A 175 9.33 -2.11 8.39
C SER A 175 10.52 -3.07 8.54
N ALA A 176 10.37 -4.13 9.35
CA ALA A 176 11.38 -5.17 9.51
C ALA A 176 11.44 -6.17 8.34
N SER A 177 10.32 -6.38 7.62
CA SER A 177 10.25 -7.30 6.47
C SER A 177 10.63 -6.65 5.13
N SER A 178 10.77 -5.31 5.08
CA SER A 178 11.23 -4.61 3.89
C SER A 178 12.74 -4.80 3.70
N PRO A 179 13.22 -5.38 2.56
CA PRO A 179 14.65 -5.43 2.30
C PRO A 179 15.17 -4.02 2.10
N SER A 180 15.92 -3.53 3.09
CA SER A 180 16.63 -2.25 3.01
C SER A 180 17.50 -2.24 1.76
N SER A 181 17.14 -1.39 0.78
CA SER A 181 18.04 -0.99 -0.30
C SER A 181 19.12 -0.08 0.28
N ALA A 182 20.06 -0.70 0.99
CA ALA A 182 21.32 -0.11 1.39
C ALA A 182 22.43 -1.07 0.96
N ARG A 183 22.64 -1.20 -0.36
CA ARG A 183 23.90 -1.74 -0.88
C ARG A 183 24.83 -0.55 -1.09
N THR A 184 25.60 -0.26 -0.05
CA THR A 184 26.77 0.62 -0.06
C THR A 184 27.59 0.35 -1.31
N ALA A 185 27.73 1.35 -2.18
CA ALA A 185 28.69 1.35 -3.25
C ALA A 185 30.09 1.28 -2.62
N GLN A 186 30.77 0.14 -2.79
CA GLN A 186 32.21 0.05 -2.51
C GLN A 186 32.98 0.72 -3.66
N PRO A 187 34.03 1.52 -3.38
CA PRO A 187 34.88 2.05 -4.42
C PRO A 187 35.74 0.92 -5.00
N LYS A 188 35.84 0.87 -6.33
CA LYS A 188 36.75 -0.05 -7.03
C LYS A 188 38.19 0.40 -6.78
N GLU A 189 38.93 -0.37 -5.99
CA GLU A 189 40.38 -0.23 -5.88
C GLU A 189 41.05 -0.82 -7.13
N ALA A 190 41.83 0.02 -7.82
CA ALA A 190 42.68 -0.38 -8.93
C ALA A 190 44.03 -0.85 -8.36
N GLY A 191 44.48 -2.06 -8.70
CA GLY A 191 45.86 -2.44 -8.46
C GLY A 191 46.19 -3.94 -8.54
N LEU A 192 47.13 -4.25 -9.44
CA LEU A 192 48.15 -5.31 -9.32
C LEU A 192 47.90 -6.73 -9.92
N VAL A 193 48.07 -6.80 -11.24
CA VAL A 193 49.15 -7.51 -11.96
C VAL A 193 49.55 -8.96 -11.56
N ARG A 194 49.45 -9.83 -12.59
CA ARG A 194 50.20 -11.07 -12.92
C ARG A 194 49.88 -12.37 -12.15
N ARG A 195 49.46 -13.38 -12.91
CA ARG A 195 50.35 -14.46 -13.40
C ARG A 195 49.69 -15.28 -14.51
N ILE A 196 50.38 -15.38 -15.64
CA ILE A 196 50.11 -16.32 -16.72
C ILE A 196 50.86 -17.62 -16.37
N SER A 197 50.16 -18.74 -16.36
CA SER A 197 50.77 -20.06 -16.53
C SER A 197 49.99 -20.80 -17.61
N VAL A 198 50.62 -20.92 -18.78
CA VAL A 198 50.18 -21.77 -19.88
C VAL A 198 50.73 -23.17 -19.60
N ALA A 199 49.84 -24.15 -19.41
CA ALA A 199 50.20 -25.55 -19.40
C ALA A 199 49.70 -26.18 -20.70
N THR A 200 50.67 -26.46 -21.57
CA THR A 200 50.55 -27.21 -22.82
C THR A 200 50.17 -28.65 -22.53
N LEU A 201 49.10 -29.16 -23.14
CA LEU A 201 48.91 -30.59 -23.34
C LEU A 201 48.81 -30.85 -24.84
N THR A 202 49.95 -31.21 -25.42
CA THR A 202 50.06 -31.92 -26.68
C THR A 202 49.51 -33.33 -26.49
N ASN A 203 48.55 -33.74 -27.30
CA ASN A 203 48.39 -35.15 -27.62
C ASN A 203 48.26 -35.30 -29.13
N THR A 204 49.20 -36.04 -29.70
CA THR A 204 49.37 -36.38 -31.10
C THR A 204 48.99 -37.85 -31.26
N ILE A 205 48.21 -38.18 -32.30
CA ILE A 205 48.01 -39.47 -33.02
C ILE A 205 46.87 -39.11 -34.00
N SER A 206 47.06 -38.75 -35.29
CA SER A 206 47.58 -39.49 -36.46
C SER A 206 46.89 -40.84 -36.66
N ALA A 207 46.29 -41.27 -37.77
CA ALA A 207 45.97 -40.77 -39.11
C ALA A 207 44.99 -41.80 -39.73
N GLY A 208 44.37 -41.47 -40.88
CA GLY A 208 43.65 -42.42 -41.74
C GLY A 208 42.47 -41.75 -42.45
N GLU A 209 42.69 -41.13 -43.61
CA GLU A 209 42.42 -41.70 -44.96
C GLU A 209 41.02 -41.32 -45.49
N THR A 210 40.94 -40.26 -46.29
CA THR A 210 40.80 -40.24 -47.77
C THR A 210 39.38 -40.44 -48.31
N SER A 211 38.82 -39.34 -48.82
CA SER A 211 37.80 -39.09 -49.86
C SER A 211 37.73 -40.07 -51.06
N PRO A 212 36.89 -39.84 -52.11
CA PRO A 212 35.70 -38.97 -52.25
C PRO A 212 34.48 -39.67 -52.90
N SER A 213 33.33 -38.99 -52.91
CA SER A 213 32.58 -38.57 -54.13
C SER A 213 31.54 -37.53 -53.74
#